data_AF-A0A9J6DKH1-F1
#
_entry.id   AF-A0A9J6DKH1-F1
#
_cell.length_a   1.000
_cell.length_b   1.000
_cell.length_c   1.000
_cell.angle_alpha   90.00
_cell.angle_beta   90.00
_cell.angle_gamma   90.00
#
_symmetry.space_group_name_H-M   'P 1'
#
loop_
_entity.id
_entity.type
_entity.pdbx_description
1 polymer ?
#
loop_
_entity_poly.entity_id
_entity_poly.type
_entity_poly.pdbx_seq_one_letter_code
_entity_poly.pdbx_strand_id
1 'polypeptide(L)'
;MLTAASLESLLLQMLDKLDSPSSASGRHRGRQRGGGGRFSLRAEIRTLDLWRAVVGECLATFFYVFLVCGAHVSWPGYAEPSVLAISLATGAAAAAVVQCYARVSGAHMNPAVTLAAFATRKVSSLRALLYVTAQCGGGIAGAALLYG
;
A
#
# COMPACT_ATOMS: atom_id res chain seq x y z
N MET A 1 22.22 37.72 -20.32
CA MET A 1 23.33 37.09 -21.06
C MET A 1 23.12 35.57 -21.04
N LEU A 2 22.32 35.05 -21.96
CA LEU A 2 22.23 33.61 -22.25
C LEU A 2 23.12 33.39 -23.47
N THR A 3 24.24 32.70 -23.28
CA THR A 3 25.28 32.49 -24.29
C THR A 3 24.84 31.46 -25.32
N ALA A 4 25.28 31.61 -26.57
CA ALA A 4 24.96 30.74 -27.71
C ALA A 4 25.10 29.22 -27.42
N ALA A 5 26.01 28.84 -26.52
CA ALA A 5 26.21 27.46 -26.06
C ALA A 5 24.95 26.79 -25.48
N SER A 6 24.03 27.54 -24.85
CA SER A 6 22.81 26.97 -24.27
C SER A 6 21.75 26.63 -25.32
N LEU A 7 21.81 27.30 -26.47
CA LEU A 7 20.90 27.11 -27.59
C LEU A 7 21.33 25.88 -28.41
N GLU A 8 22.65 25.71 -28.61
CA GLU A 8 23.21 24.52 -29.25
C GLU A 8 22.91 23.23 -28.47
N SER A 9 23.04 23.25 -27.14
CA SER A 9 22.71 22.09 -26.30
C SER A 9 21.23 21.69 -26.35
N LEU A 10 20.33 22.67 -26.48
CA LEU A 10 18.89 22.44 -26.59
C LEU A 10 18.50 21.90 -27.98
N LEU A 11 19.14 22.42 -29.02
CA LEU A 11 18.93 22.00 -30.41
C LEU A 11 19.42 20.56 -30.61
N LEU A 12 20.56 20.20 -30.02
CA LEU A 12 21.08 18.83 -30.05
C LEU A 12 20.19 17.85 -29.27
N GLN A 13 19.61 18.24 -28.13
CA GLN A 13 18.64 17.39 -27.42
C GLN A 13 17.35 17.15 -28.20
N MET A 14 16.85 18.16 -28.92
CA MET A 14 15.67 18.02 -29.77
C MET A 14 15.96 17.15 -30.99
N LEU A 15 17.14 17.28 -31.59
CA LEU A 15 17.58 16.44 -32.71
C LEU A 15 17.79 14.98 -32.28
N ASP A 16 18.38 14.72 -31.10
CA ASP A 16 18.55 13.35 -30.57
C ASP A 16 17.20 12.64 -30.32
N LYS A 17 16.18 13.41 -29.91
CA LYS A 17 14.79 12.90 -29.81
C LYS A 17 14.10 12.69 -31.15
N LEU A 18 14.52 13.40 -32.20
CA LEU A 18 13.97 13.27 -33.55
C LEU A 18 14.68 12.18 -34.37
N ASP A 19 15.95 11.91 -34.08
CA ASP A 19 16.80 10.90 -34.73
C ASP A 19 16.75 9.54 -34.01
N SER A 20 15.85 9.39 -33.03
CA SER A 20 15.42 8.09 -32.51
C SER A 20 14.24 7.57 -33.34
N PRO A 21 14.45 6.85 -34.47
CA PRO A 21 13.36 6.24 -35.20
C PRO A 21 12.69 5.17 -34.33
N SER A 22 11.50 5.53 -33.84
CA SER A 22 10.33 4.68 -33.72
C SER A 22 10.60 3.25 -33.25
N SER A 23 10.65 3.04 -31.93
CA SER A 23 10.15 1.78 -31.40
C SER A 23 8.62 1.86 -31.30
N ALA A 24 7.98 1.94 -32.47
CA ALA A 24 6.67 1.35 -32.66
C ALA A 24 6.82 -0.17 -32.48
N SER A 25 6.86 -0.62 -31.23
CA SER A 25 6.75 -2.03 -30.89
C SER A 25 5.31 -2.47 -31.11
N GLY A 26 4.98 -2.73 -32.36
CA GLY A 26 3.80 -3.48 -32.74
C GLY A 26 3.80 -4.88 -32.13
N ARG A 27 2.61 -5.31 -31.71
CA ARG A 27 2.18 -6.72 -31.61
C ARG A 27 3.12 -7.70 -30.88
N HIS A 28 2.72 -8.00 -29.64
CA HIS A 28 2.54 -9.41 -29.27
C HIS A 28 1.12 -9.63 -28.75
N ARG A 29 0.24 -9.97 -29.70
CA ARG A 29 -1.04 -10.66 -29.46
C ARG A 29 -0.70 -12.09 -29.03
N GLY A 30 -0.21 -12.23 -27.80
CA GLY A 30 0.12 -13.50 -27.15
C GLY A 30 -1.10 -14.05 -26.43
N ARG A 31 -1.81 -14.93 -27.12
CA ARG A 31 -2.88 -15.79 -26.60
C ARG A 31 -2.33 -16.70 -25.49
N GLN A 32 -2.34 -16.26 -24.23
CA GLN A 32 -2.24 -17.14 -23.07
C GLN A 32 -3.68 -17.45 -22.61
N ARG A 33 -4.39 -18.35 -23.30
CA ARG A 33 -4.55 -19.76 -22.88
C ARG A 33 -4.47 -19.91 -21.36
N GLY A 34 -5.63 -20.18 -20.78
CA GLY A 34 -5.79 -20.58 -19.39
C GLY A 34 -4.81 -21.69 -19.03
N GLY A 35 -3.90 -21.36 -18.14
CA GLY A 35 -3.22 -22.30 -17.28
C GLY A 35 -3.55 -21.83 -15.87
N GLY A 36 -4.44 -22.55 -15.19
CA GLY A 36 -4.60 -22.48 -13.74
C GLY A 36 -3.33 -22.98 -13.07
N GLY A 37 -2.25 -22.21 -13.23
CA GLY A 37 -1.00 -22.40 -12.53
C GLY A 37 -1.33 -22.24 -11.07
N ARG A 38 -1.35 -23.38 -10.38
CA ARG A 38 -1.18 -23.45 -8.93
C ARG A 38 0.13 -22.71 -8.67
N PHE A 39 0.05 -21.38 -8.46
CA PHE A 39 1.17 -20.61 -7.93
C PHE A 39 1.68 -21.42 -6.75
N SER A 40 2.98 -21.65 -6.70
CA SER A 40 3.60 -22.48 -5.68
C SER A 40 3.41 -21.80 -4.32
N LEU A 41 2.25 -22.01 -3.69
CA LEU A 41 1.90 -21.52 -2.35
C LEU A 41 3.00 -21.92 -1.36
N ARG A 42 3.60 -23.09 -1.57
CA ARG A 42 4.73 -23.62 -0.78
C ARG A 42 6.03 -22.83 -0.95
N ALA A 43 6.29 -22.26 -2.12
CA ALA A 43 7.46 -21.40 -2.34
C ALA A 43 7.25 -20.00 -1.72
N GLU A 44 6.03 -19.46 -1.81
CA GLU A 44 5.67 -18.15 -1.23
C GLU A 44 5.68 -18.17 0.31
N ILE A 45 5.31 -19.28 0.95
CA ILE A 45 5.40 -19.47 2.42
C ILE A 45 6.84 -19.42 2.93
N ARG A 46 7.81 -19.80 2.10
CA ARG A 46 9.24 -19.84 2.49
C ARG A 46 9.98 -18.53 2.30
N THR A 47 9.34 -17.51 1.73
CA THR A 47 9.96 -16.20 1.55
C THR A 47 9.80 -15.38 2.83
N LEU A 48 10.91 -14.86 3.35
CA LEU A 48 10.91 -13.93 4.50
C LEU A 48 10.02 -12.71 4.25
N ASP A 49 9.88 -12.30 2.99
CA ASP A 49 9.06 -11.16 2.59
C ASP A 49 7.57 -11.36 2.90
N LEU A 50 7.04 -12.59 2.82
CA LEU A 50 5.64 -12.87 3.18
C LEU A 50 5.43 -12.63 4.68
N TRP A 51 6.30 -13.19 5.52
CA TRP A 51 6.20 -13.06 6.97
C TRP A 51 6.41 -11.61 7.42
N ARG A 52 7.38 -10.90 6.83
CA ARG A 52 7.57 -9.46 7.06
C ARG A 52 6.33 -8.67 6.69
N ALA A 53 5.69 -9.00 5.58
CA ALA A 53 4.47 -8.34 5.14
C ALA A 53 3.26 -8.64 6.03
N VAL A 54 3.10 -9.88 6.49
CA VAL A 54 2.02 -10.29 7.42
C VAL A 54 2.17 -9.61 8.77
N VAL A 55 3.38 -9.58 9.34
CA VAL A 55 3.67 -8.83 10.57
C VAL A 55 3.47 -7.33 10.33
N GLY A 56 3.86 -6.83 9.16
CA GLY A 56 3.62 -5.46 8.73
C GLY A 56 2.13 -5.09 8.74
N GLU A 57 1.26 -5.92 8.18
CA GLU A 57 -0.20 -5.69 8.20
C GLU A 57 -0.77 -5.76 9.62
N CYS A 58 -0.31 -6.69 10.45
CA CYS A 58 -0.74 -6.78 11.85
C CYS A 58 -0.41 -5.48 12.61
N LEU A 59 0.84 -5.03 12.53
CA LEU A 59 1.29 -3.82 13.21
C LEU A 59 0.64 -2.56 12.61
N ALA A 60 0.50 -2.50 11.29
CA ALA A 60 -0.16 -1.39 10.63
C ALA A 60 -1.62 -1.24 11.09
N THR A 61 -2.40 -2.33 11.12
CA THR A 61 -3.78 -2.29 11.63
C THR A 61 -3.83 -2.00 13.12
N PHE A 62 -2.90 -2.53 13.92
CA PHE A 62 -2.79 -2.22 15.34
C PHE A 62 -2.66 -0.71 15.59
N PHE A 63 -1.65 -0.07 14.99
CA PHE A 63 -1.44 1.37 15.18
C PHE A 63 -2.59 2.19 14.64
N TYR A 64 -3.16 1.80 13.50
CA TYR A 64 -4.29 2.51 12.93
C TYR A 64 -5.54 2.45 13.80
N VAL A 65 -5.92 1.27 14.28
CA VAL A 65 -7.09 1.14 15.17
C VAL A 65 -6.85 1.86 16.50
N PHE A 66 -5.67 1.72 17.10
CA PHE A 66 -5.33 2.42 18.34
C PHE A 66 -5.45 3.95 18.19
N LEU A 67 -4.85 4.52 17.16
CA LEU A 67 -4.86 5.98 16.91
C LEU A 67 -6.26 6.47 16.53
N VAL A 68 -6.97 5.76 15.65
CA VAL A 68 -8.30 6.18 15.19
C VAL A 68 -9.32 6.08 16.31
N CYS A 69 -9.37 4.96 17.03
CA CYS A 69 -10.28 4.84 18.17
C CYS A 69 -9.94 5.86 19.26
N GLY A 70 -8.65 6.07 19.57
CA GLY A 70 -8.21 7.06 20.55
C GLY A 70 -8.61 8.49 20.20
N ALA A 71 -8.65 8.84 18.92
CA ALA A 71 -9.14 10.14 18.44
C ALA A 71 -10.66 10.33 18.57
N HIS A 72 -11.43 9.24 18.69
CA HIS A 72 -12.88 9.28 18.85
C HIS A 72 -13.33 9.20 20.32
N VAL A 73 -12.44 8.81 21.24
CA VAL A 73 -12.76 8.73 22.66
C VAL A 73 -12.86 10.13 23.27
N SER A 74 -13.91 10.34 24.05
CA SER A 74 -14.09 11.52 24.88
C SER A 74 -13.34 11.35 26.21
N TRP A 75 -12.31 12.16 26.42
CA TRP A 75 -11.46 12.07 27.60
C TRP A 75 -11.99 12.97 28.73
N PRO A 76 -12.12 12.47 29.97
CA PRO A 76 -12.56 13.29 31.10
C PRO A 76 -11.67 14.52 31.31
N GLY A 77 -12.28 15.69 31.44
CA GLY A 77 -11.56 16.96 31.61
C GLY A 77 -11.12 17.63 30.30
N TYR A 78 -11.43 17.05 29.15
CA TYR A 78 -11.20 17.65 27.83
C TYR A 78 -12.53 17.96 27.13
N ALA A 79 -12.51 18.90 26.20
CA ALA A 79 -13.65 19.18 25.34
C ALA A 79 -13.89 18.01 24.37
N GLU A 80 -15.15 17.79 24.02
CA GLU A 80 -15.53 16.78 23.03
C GLU A 80 -14.82 17.01 21.69
N PRO A 81 -14.25 15.96 21.07
CA PRO A 81 -13.51 16.10 19.83
C PRO A 81 -14.43 16.54 18.70
N SER A 82 -14.05 17.61 17.98
CA SER A 82 -14.82 18.10 16.85
C SER A 82 -14.71 17.16 15.64
N VAL A 83 -15.73 17.14 14.78
CA VAL A 83 -15.73 16.33 13.54
C VAL A 83 -14.50 16.62 12.67
N LEU A 84 -14.05 17.88 12.62
CA LEU A 84 -12.85 18.29 11.90
C LEU A 84 -11.58 17.68 12.51
N ALA A 85 -11.45 17.72 13.84
CA ALA A 85 -10.30 17.13 14.54
C ALA A 85 -10.25 15.61 14.34
N ILE A 86 -11.39 14.93 14.47
CA ILE A 86 -11.51 13.48 14.26
C ILE A 86 -11.14 13.10 12.83
N SER A 87 -11.67 13.83 11.85
CA SER A 87 -11.41 13.57 10.42
C SER A 87 -9.94 13.78 10.08
N LEU A 88 -9.34 14.86 10.60
CA LEU A 88 -7.92 15.15 10.39
C LEU A 88 -7.03 14.11 11.07
N ALA A 89 -7.32 13.74 12.31
CA ALA A 89 -6.57 12.72 13.04
C ALA A 89 -6.63 11.35 12.35
N THR A 90 -7.82 10.95 11.89
CA THR A 90 -8.02 9.68 11.18
C THR A 90 -7.25 9.65 9.85
N GLY A 91 -7.30 10.74 9.09
CA GLY A 91 -6.54 10.88 7.84
C GLY A 91 -5.03 10.91 8.06
N ALA A 92 -4.57 11.65 9.07
CA ALA A 92 -3.16 11.72 9.44
C ALA A 92 -2.62 10.38 9.93
N ALA A 93 -3.39 9.65 10.75
CA ALA A 93 -3.05 8.30 11.20
C ALA A 93 -2.92 7.34 10.02
N ALA A 94 -3.89 7.36 9.09
CA ALA A 94 -3.81 6.55 7.87
C ALA A 94 -2.56 6.89 7.06
N ALA A 95 -2.30 8.18 6.80
CA ALA A 95 -1.14 8.62 6.02
C ALA A 95 0.19 8.22 6.68
N ALA A 96 0.32 8.39 7.99
CA ALA A 96 1.51 8.01 8.73
C ALA A 96 1.78 6.50 8.67
N VAL A 97 0.75 5.68 8.93
CA VAL A 97 0.90 4.22 8.89
C VAL A 97 1.20 3.75 7.46
N VAL A 98 0.49 4.26 6.45
CA VAL A 98 0.79 3.94 5.05
C VAL A 98 2.22 4.33 4.70
N GLN A 99 2.70 5.51 5.12
CA GLN A 99 4.07 5.93 4.85
C GLN A 99 5.12 4.98 5.45
N CYS A 100 4.85 4.41 6.63
CA CYS A 100 5.73 3.45 7.28
C CYS A 100 5.68 2.06 6.64
N TYR A 101 4.48 1.55 6.34
CA TYR A 101 4.26 0.13 6.01
C TYR A 101 4.01 -0.15 4.53
N ALA A 102 3.79 0.87 3.68
CA ALA A 102 3.49 0.69 2.26
C ALA A 102 4.57 -0.13 1.52
N ARG A 103 5.85 0.09 1.84
CA ARG A 103 6.97 -0.66 1.21
C ARG A 103 7.14 -2.08 1.76
N VAL A 104 6.59 -2.37 2.95
CA VAL A 104 6.73 -3.67 3.61
C VAL A 104 5.60 -4.60 3.21
N SER A 105 4.35 -4.14 3.29
CA SER A 105 3.17 -4.99 3.10
C SER A 105 2.17 -4.47 2.05
N GLY A 106 2.29 -3.21 1.66
CA GLY A 106 1.25 -2.50 0.90
C GLY A 106 0.27 -1.72 1.77
N ALA A 107 0.36 -1.85 3.10
CA ALA A 107 -0.46 -1.15 4.09
C ALA A 107 -1.96 -1.20 3.77
N HIS A 108 -2.51 -2.40 3.57
CA HIS A 108 -3.94 -2.55 3.31
C HIS A 108 -4.77 -2.19 4.54
N MET A 109 -4.31 -2.65 5.70
CA MET A 109 -4.84 -2.34 7.03
C MET A 109 -6.33 -2.67 7.22
N ASN A 110 -6.93 -3.36 6.25
CA ASN A 110 -8.36 -3.50 6.10
C ASN A 110 -8.67 -4.79 5.32
N PRO A 111 -9.48 -5.70 5.90
CA PRO A 111 -9.89 -6.94 5.24
C PRO A 111 -10.59 -6.71 3.90
N ALA A 112 -11.42 -5.67 3.78
CA ALA A 112 -12.14 -5.35 2.54
C ALA A 112 -11.17 -4.90 1.43
N VAL A 113 -10.17 -4.08 1.77
CA VAL A 113 -9.13 -3.65 0.81
C VAL A 113 -8.31 -4.85 0.34
N THR A 114 -7.99 -5.77 1.24
CA THR A 114 -7.28 -7.02 0.92
C THR A 114 -8.10 -7.92 0.01
N LEU A 115 -9.40 -8.08 0.29
CA LEU A 115 -10.31 -8.84 -0.55
C LEU A 115 -10.50 -8.20 -1.93
N ALA A 116 -10.54 -6.87 -2.03
CA ALA A 116 -10.57 -6.18 -3.31
C ALA A 116 -9.27 -6.39 -4.11
N ALA A 117 -8.11 -6.37 -3.43
CA ALA A 117 -6.82 -6.69 -4.04
C ALA A 117 -6.75 -8.16 -4.50
N PHE A 118 -7.37 -9.08 -3.75
CA PHE A 118 -7.52 -10.48 -4.14
C PHE A 118 -8.44 -10.66 -5.36
N ALA A 119 -9.61 -10.00 -5.38
CA ALA A 119 -10.56 -10.06 -6.50
C ALA A 119 -9.94 -9.52 -7.80
N THR A 120 -9.08 -8.53 -7.71
CA THR A 120 -8.31 -7.97 -8.84
C THR A 120 -7.04 -8.76 -9.18
N ARG A 121 -6.81 -9.92 -8.54
CA ARG A 121 -5.63 -10.79 -8.69
C ARG A 121 -4.29 -10.10 -8.43
N LYS A 122 -4.28 -9.02 -7.64
CA LYS A 122 -3.06 -8.33 -7.19
C LYS A 122 -2.37 -9.05 -6.03
N VAL A 123 -3.10 -9.93 -5.33
CA VAL A 123 -2.62 -10.67 -4.15
C VAL A 123 -3.01 -12.15 -4.28
N SER A 124 -2.11 -13.05 -3.86
CA SER A 124 -2.36 -14.49 -3.82
C SER A 124 -3.43 -14.85 -2.78
N SER A 125 -4.17 -15.95 -2.97
CA SER A 125 -5.22 -16.38 -2.03
C SER A 125 -4.71 -16.61 -0.61
N LEU A 126 -3.49 -17.17 -0.48
CA LEU A 126 -2.88 -17.39 0.83
C LEU A 126 -2.42 -16.09 1.49
N ARG A 127 -1.77 -15.19 0.75
CA ARG A 127 -1.38 -13.88 1.30
C ARG A 127 -2.62 -13.09 1.73
N ALA A 128 -3.70 -13.15 0.95
CA ALA A 128 -4.97 -12.51 1.32
C ALA A 128 -5.54 -13.06 2.63
N LEU A 129 -5.57 -14.39 2.80
CA LEU A 129 -6.05 -15.02 4.03
C LEU A 129 -5.19 -14.62 5.24
N LEU A 130 -3.87 -14.69 5.11
CA LEU A 130 -2.95 -14.32 6.18
C LEU A 130 -3.07 -12.84 6.56
N TYR A 131 -3.18 -11.96 5.56
CA TYR A 131 -3.41 -10.53 5.77
C TYR A 131 -4.70 -10.27 6.55
N VAL A 132 -5.82 -10.90 6.16
CA VAL A 132 -7.10 -10.73 6.87
C VAL A 132 -6.97 -11.19 8.32
N THR A 133 -6.37 -12.35 8.58
CA THR A 133 -6.17 -12.82 9.97
C THR A 133 -5.27 -11.88 10.78
N ALA A 134 -4.20 -11.36 10.17
CA ALA A 134 -3.28 -10.42 10.79
C ALA A 134 -3.96 -9.07 11.09
N GLN A 135 -4.76 -8.55 10.16
CA GLN A 135 -5.51 -7.30 10.33
C GLN A 135 -6.55 -7.43 11.45
N CYS A 136 -7.29 -8.54 11.51
CA CYS A 136 -8.22 -8.80 12.60
C CYS A 136 -7.49 -8.87 13.95
N GLY A 137 -6.38 -9.62 14.03
CA GLY A 137 -5.57 -9.72 15.25
C GLY A 137 -5.00 -8.37 15.70
N GLY A 138 -4.41 -7.60 14.77
CA GLY A 138 -3.88 -6.27 15.03
C GLY A 138 -4.96 -5.29 15.48
N GLY A 139 -6.12 -5.30 14.82
CA GLY A 139 -7.26 -4.44 15.19
C GLY A 139 -7.80 -4.74 16.58
N ILE A 140 -7.96 -6.02 16.92
CA ILE A 140 -8.37 -6.43 18.28
C ILE A 140 -7.34 -5.98 19.30
N ALA A 141 -6.04 -6.21 19.06
CA ALA A 141 -4.98 -5.80 19.97
C ALA A 141 -4.92 -4.27 20.16
N GLY A 142 -5.10 -3.49 19.08
CA GLY A 142 -5.11 -2.03 19.15
C GLY A 142 -6.30 -1.49 19.96
N ALA A 143 -7.49 -2.06 19.74
CA ALA A 143 -8.67 -1.72 20.54
C ALA A 143 -8.54 -2.16 22.00
N ALA A 144 -7.98 -3.35 22.26
CA ALA A 144 -7.77 -3.88 23.61
C ALA A 144 -6.79 -3.01 24.41
N LEU A 145 -5.70 -2.53 23.79
CA LEU A 145 -4.74 -1.65 24.45
C LEU A 145 -5.35 -0.28 24.79
N LEU A 146 -6.29 0.21 24.00
CA LEU A 146 -7.00 1.44 24.30
C LEU A 146 -8.04 1.26 25.41
N TYR A 147 -8.61 0.06 25.51
CA TYR A 147 -9.64 -0.26 26.52
C TYR A 147 -9.07 -0.56 27.91
N GLY A 148 -7.91 -1.22 27.97
CA GLY A 148 -7.23 -1.59 29.22
C GLY A 148 -6.51 -0.45 29.89
#